data_AF-K1ZC17-F1
#
_entry.id   AF-K1ZC17-F1
#
_cell.length_a   1.000
_cell.length_b   1.000
_cell.length_c   1.000
_cell.angle_alpha   90.00
_cell.angle_beta   90.00
_cell.angle_gamma   90.00
#
_symmetry.space_group_name_H-M   'P 1'
#
loop_
_entity.id
_entity.type
_entity.pdbx_description
1 polymer ?
#
loop_
_entity_poly.entity_id
_entity_poly.type
_entity_poly.pdbx_seq_one_letter_code
_entity_poly.pdbx_strand_id
1 'polypeptide(L)'
;PVVNTEGDVVGIVSHRDLMRSIAGAESELPVGELRDFLKSIKVAEITNKGAITVEPDTDVAEAASLMLENKLGCLPVVDNEKLVGILTEADFVKFVAEHVAVISEVYDKFQEEGNSHYDFS
;
A
#
# COMPACT_ATOMS: atom_id res chain seq x y z
N PRO A 1 -3.50 2.60 7.07
CA PRO A 1 -2.78 2.70 8.37
C PRO A 1 -3.75 2.77 9.57
N VAL A 2 -3.32 2.22 10.70
CA VAL A 2 -3.97 2.33 12.00
C VAL A 2 -3.03 3.11 12.91
N VAL A 3 -3.55 4.10 13.63
CA VAL A 3 -2.78 4.98 14.51
C VAL A 3 -3.28 4.90 15.95
N ASN A 4 -2.37 5.07 16.91
CA ASN A 4 -2.73 5.22 18.33
C ASN A 4 -3.23 6.65 18.64
N THR A 5 -3.56 6.92 19.89
CA THR A 5 -4.01 8.25 20.35
C THR A 5 -2.92 9.33 20.31
N GLU A 6 -1.66 8.93 20.26
CA GLU A 6 -0.50 9.83 20.17
C GLU A 6 -0.16 10.16 18.71
N GLY A 7 -0.77 9.48 17.73
CA GLY A 7 -0.55 9.67 16.31
C GLY A 7 0.45 8.70 15.66
N ASP A 8 1.00 7.75 16.43
CA ASP A 8 1.98 6.80 15.92
C ASP A 8 1.32 5.69 15.12
N VAL A 9 1.98 5.26 14.05
CA VAL A 9 1.51 4.13 13.23
C VAL A 9 1.73 2.82 13.97
N VAL A 10 0.64 2.13 14.29
CA VAL A 10 0.68 0.83 14.98
C VAL A 10 0.48 -0.36 14.05
N GLY A 11 0.06 -0.12 12.80
CA GLY A 11 -0.06 -1.15 11.78
C GLY A 11 -0.82 -0.71 10.54
N ILE A 12 -1.09 -1.69 9.67
CA ILE A 12 -1.93 -1.54 8.48
C ILE A 12 -2.98 -2.66 8.51
N VAL A 13 -4.20 -2.32 8.12
CA VAL A 13 -5.24 -3.29 7.82
C VAL A 13 -5.43 -3.32 6.31
N SER A 14 -5.25 -4.49 5.73
CA SER A 14 -5.43 -4.78 4.32
C SER A 14 -6.71 -5.60 4.08
N HIS A 15 -7.11 -5.72 2.82
CA HIS A 15 -8.18 -6.65 2.43
C HIS A 15 -7.88 -8.09 2.89
N ARG A 16 -6.61 -8.51 2.93
CA ARG A 16 -6.23 -9.86 3.40
C ARG A 16 -6.54 -10.05 4.88
N ASP A 17 -6.39 -9.01 5.69
CA ASP A 17 -6.65 -9.08 7.13
C ASP A 17 -8.15 -9.18 7.40
N LEU A 18 -8.96 -8.43 6.63
CA LEU A 18 -10.42 -8.56 6.63
C LEU A 18 -10.84 -9.99 6.24
N MET A 19 -10.33 -10.51 5.11
CA MET A 19 -10.69 -11.86 4.67
C MET A 19 -10.29 -12.92 5.69
N ARG A 20 -9.13 -12.80 6.34
CA ARG A 20 -8.72 -13.73 7.41
C ARG A 20 -9.64 -13.69 8.62
N SER A 21 -10.15 -12.51 8.99
CA SER A 21 -11.09 -12.39 10.10
C SER A 21 -12.45 -13.07 9.83
N ILE A 22 -12.83 -13.18 8.55
CA ILE A 22 -14.11 -13.76 8.11
C ILE A 22 -13.97 -15.26 7.80
N ALA A 23 -12.81 -15.68 7.25
CA ALA A 23 -12.56 -17.04 6.81
C ALA A 23 -12.64 -18.11 7.93
N GLY A 24 -12.57 -17.72 9.20
CA GLY A 24 -12.83 -18.62 10.34
C GLY A 24 -14.29 -18.66 10.80
N ALA A 25 -15.10 -17.70 10.36
CA ALA A 25 -16.48 -17.51 10.80
C ALA A 25 -17.50 -18.06 9.78
N GLU A 26 -17.14 -18.09 8.49
CA GLU A 26 -18.01 -18.58 7.40
C GLU A 26 -18.45 -20.04 7.54
N SER A 27 -17.66 -20.90 8.20
CA SER A 27 -18.04 -22.30 8.44
C SER A 27 -19.10 -22.47 9.52
N GLU A 28 -19.30 -21.46 10.38
CA GLU A 28 -20.20 -21.52 11.53
C GLU A 28 -21.34 -20.50 11.47
N LEU A 29 -21.22 -19.46 10.64
CA LEU A 29 -22.19 -18.36 10.58
C LEU A 29 -23.11 -18.45 9.36
N PRO A 30 -24.44 -18.46 9.56
CA PRO A 30 -25.40 -18.20 8.49
C PRO A 30 -25.14 -16.83 7.84
N VAL A 31 -25.31 -16.72 6.52
CA VAL A 31 -25.11 -15.47 5.75
C VAL A 31 -25.89 -14.27 6.33
N GLY A 32 -27.04 -14.53 6.96
CA GLY A 32 -27.85 -13.50 7.62
C GLY A 32 -27.19 -12.85 8.86
N GLU A 33 -26.27 -13.55 9.52
CA GLU A 33 -25.58 -13.11 10.73
C GLU A 33 -24.21 -12.46 10.45
N LEU A 34 -23.71 -12.60 9.21
CA LEU A 34 -22.42 -12.03 8.79
C LEU A 34 -22.32 -10.53 9.09
N ARG A 35 -23.41 -9.79 8.89
CA ARG A 35 -23.43 -8.34 9.15
C ARG A 35 -23.16 -8.01 10.62
N ASP A 36 -23.73 -8.76 11.55
CA ASP A 36 -23.57 -8.49 12.97
C ASP A 36 -22.22 -8.97 13.49
N PHE A 37 -21.70 -10.06 12.92
CA PHE A 37 -20.33 -10.48 13.11
C PHE A 37 -19.31 -9.43 12.63
N LEU A 38 -19.47 -8.89 11.42
CA LEU A 38 -18.57 -7.84 10.91
C LEU A 38 -18.57 -6.57 11.79
N LYS A 39 -19.69 -6.25 12.45
CA LYS A 39 -19.75 -5.12 13.40
C LYS A 39 -19.02 -5.39 14.71
N SER A 40 -18.83 -6.65 15.10
CA SER A 40 -18.18 -6.99 16.36
C SER A 40 -16.66 -7.00 16.25
N ILE A 41 -16.12 -7.22 15.05
CA ILE A 41 -14.68 -7.21 14.79
C ILE A 41 -14.12 -5.81 14.98
N LYS A 42 -13.13 -5.68 15.87
CA LYS A 42 -12.40 -4.42 16.05
C LYS A 42 -11.20 -4.38 15.11
N VAL A 43 -10.95 -3.21 14.53
CA VAL A 43 -9.74 -2.95 13.70
C VAL A 43 -8.46 -3.39 14.42
N ALA A 44 -8.35 -3.10 15.72
CA ALA A 44 -7.20 -3.47 16.54
C ALA A 44 -6.97 -4.99 16.66
N GLU A 45 -8.01 -5.82 16.47
CA GLU A 45 -7.92 -7.29 16.56
C GLU A 45 -7.38 -7.90 15.25
N ILE A 46 -7.57 -7.21 14.12
CA ILE A 46 -7.16 -7.69 12.79
C ILE A 46 -5.93 -6.96 12.26
N THR A 47 -5.45 -5.92 12.96
CA THR A 47 -4.29 -5.14 12.55
C THR A 47 -3.03 -5.99 12.66
N ASN A 48 -2.29 -6.11 11.55
CA ASN A 48 -0.95 -6.67 11.61
C ASN A 48 0.03 -5.63 12.15
N LYS A 49 0.86 -6.04 13.13
CA LYS A 49 1.85 -5.16 13.78
C LYS A 49 3.08 -5.01 12.89
N GLY A 50 3.71 -3.84 12.93
CA GLY A 50 4.94 -3.56 12.17
C GLY A 50 4.65 -3.15 10.74
N ALA A 51 3.99 -2.00 10.57
CA ALA A 51 3.89 -1.37 9.26
C ALA A 51 5.27 -0.92 8.81
N ILE A 52 5.64 -1.21 7.57
CA ILE A 52 6.77 -0.54 6.92
C ILE A 52 6.31 0.88 6.62
N THR A 53 7.12 1.86 6.98
CA THR A 53 6.84 3.29 6.81
C THR A 53 8.02 3.99 6.15
N VAL A 54 7.80 5.17 5.59
CA VAL A 54 8.84 6.04 5.00
C VAL A 54 8.72 7.46 5.53
N GLU A 55 9.78 8.26 5.37
CA GLU A 55 9.79 9.67 5.73
C GLU A 55 9.31 10.56 4.56
N PRO A 56 8.88 11.81 4.79
CA PRO A 56 8.36 12.69 3.74
C PRO A 56 9.38 13.03 2.64
N ASP A 57 10.67 12.90 2.94
CA ASP A 57 11.80 13.17 2.04
C ASP A 57 12.38 11.88 1.42
N THR A 58 11.81 10.71 1.71
CA THR A 58 12.20 9.45 1.06
C THR A 58 11.96 9.53 -0.44
N ASP A 59 12.96 9.10 -1.23
CA ASP A 59 12.87 9.10 -2.69
C ASP A 59 11.70 8.24 -3.18
N VAL A 60 10.94 8.75 -4.15
CA VAL A 60 9.76 8.05 -4.68
C VAL A 60 10.11 6.69 -5.30
N ALA A 61 11.32 6.56 -5.87
CA ALA A 61 11.83 5.31 -6.41
C ALA A 61 12.11 4.28 -5.31
N GLU A 62 12.66 4.71 -4.17
CA GLU A 62 12.87 3.85 -3.00
C GLU A 62 11.53 3.41 -2.41
N ALA A 63 10.58 4.33 -2.26
CA ALA A 63 9.23 4.01 -1.79
C ALA A 63 8.53 2.99 -2.71
N ALA A 64 8.67 3.14 -4.03
CA ALA A 64 8.15 2.19 -5.02
C ALA A 64 8.81 0.80 -4.88
N SER A 65 10.15 0.74 -4.74
CA SER A 65 10.88 -0.51 -4.52
C SER A 65 10.42 -1.21 -3.25
N LEU A 66 10.30 -0.49 -2.13
CA LEU A 66 9.79 -1.04 -0.86
C LEU A 66 8.39 -1.63 -1.02
N MET A 67 7.50 -0.94 -1.74
CA MET A 67 6.16 -1.43 -2.02
C MET A 67 6.17 -2.72 -2.85
N LEU A 68 7.01 -2.80 -3.89
CA LEU A 68 7.12 -3.97 -4.76
C LEU A 68 7.71 -5.18 -4.02
N GLU A 69 8.84 -4.99 -3.35
CA GLU A 69 9.58 -6.05 -2.65
C GLU A 69 8.72 -6.67 -1.53
N ASN A 70 7.98 -5.84 -0.81
CA ASN A 70 7.15 -6.26 0.32
C ASN A 70 5.69 -6.51 -0.05
N LYS A 71 5.32 -6.37 -1.34
CA LYS A 71 3.96 -6.54 -1.88
C LYS A 71 2.93 -5.70 -1.11
N LEU A 72 3.27 -4.44 -0.89
CA LEU A 72 2.45 -3.48 -0.15
C LEU A 72 1.61 -2.65 -1.13
N GLY A 73 0.30 -2.64 -0.95
CA GLY A 73 -0.59 -1.76 -1.72
C GLY A 73 -0.58 -0.31 -1.25
N CYS A 74 0.00 -0.04 -0.08
CA CYS A 74 0.20 1.31 0.44
C CYS A 74 1.37 1.38 1.42
N LEU A 75 1.94 2.58 1.56
CA LEU A 75 3.07 2.90 2.41
C LEU A 75 2.71 4.15 3.23
N PRO A 76 2.55 4.04 4.57
CA PRO A 76 2.36 5.19 5.43
C PRO A 76 3.60 6.08 5.44
N VAL A 77 3.39 7.39 5.33
CA VAL A 77 4.43 8.41 5.43
C VAL A 77 4.40 8.97 6.84
N VAL A 78 5.53 8.92 7.54
CA VAL A 78 5.66 9.32 8.94
C VAL A 78 6.73 10.39 9.12
N ASP A 79 6.47 11.38 9.97
CA ASP A 79 7.45 12.38 10.41
C ASP A 79 7.53 12.32 11.94
N ASN A 80 8.72 12.07 12.48
CA ASN A 80 8.91 11.84 13.92
C ASN A 80 7.91 10.82 14.51
N GLU A 81 7.77 9.67 13.85
CA GLU A 81 6.83 8.57 14.14
C GLU A 81 5.34 8.89 13.93
N LYS A 82 4.97 10.15 13.67
CA LYS A 82 3.59 10.57 13.46
C LYS A 82 3.17 10.37 12.01
N LEU A 83 2.00 9.80 11.80
CA LEU A 83 1.42 9.67 10.46
C LEU A 83 1.12 11.05 9.86
N VAL A 84 1.77 11.38 8.74
CA VAL A 84 1.55 12.64 8.01
C VAL A 84 0.98 12.43 6.60
N GLY A 85 1.04 11.21 6.07
CA GLY A 85 0.50 10.90 4.74
C GLY A 85 0.40 9.41 4.46
N ILE A 86 -0.07 9.10 3.26
CA ILE A 86 -0.12 7.75 2.72
C ILE A 86 0.19 7.79 1.23
N LEU A 87 1.09 6.92 0.79
CA LEU A 87 1.35 6.64 -0.61
C LEU A 87 0.68 5.32 -0.98
N THR A 88 -0.01 5.27 -2.11
CA THR A 88 -0.74 4.08 -2.58
C THR A 88 -0.38 3.75 -4.03
N GLU A 89 -0.69 2.52 -4.46
CA GLU A 89 -0.58 2.15 -5.88
C GLU A 89 -1.38 3.09 -6.79
N ALA A 90 -2.52 3.61 -6.31
CA ALA A 90 -3.35 4.54 -7.08
C ALA A 90 -2.66 5.88 -7.33
N ASP A 91 -1.78 6.33 -6.42
CA ASP A 91 -1.00 7.55 -6.61
C ASP A 91 0.02 7.38 -7.73
N PHE A 92 0.67 6.21 -7.83
CA PHE A 92 1.55 5.89 -8.96
C PHE A 92 0.78 5.81 -10.29
N VAL A 93 -0.37 5.15 -10.31
CA VAL A 93 -1.22 5.09 -11.51
C VAL A 93 -1.63 6.49 -11.95
N LYS A 94 -2.06 7.33 -11.00
CA LYS A 94 -2.41 8.72 -11.27
C LYS A 94 -1.22 9.51 -11.80
N PHE A 95 -0.05 9.39 -11.17
CA PHE A 95 1.18 10.04 -11.60
C PHE A 95 1.52 9.68 -13.04
N VAL A 96 1.52 8.39 -13.39
CA VAL A 96 1.77 7.94 -14.76
C VAL A 96 0.73 8.49 -15.72
N ALA A 97 -0.56 8.43 -15.38
CA ALA A 97 -1.65 8.92 -16.22
C ALA A 97 -1.55 10.42 -16.52
N GLU A 98 -1.11 11.22 -15.55
CA GLU A 98 -0.91 12.67 -15.71
C GLU A 98 0.36 13.02 -16.50
N HIS A 99 1.34 12.11 -16.55
CA HIS A 99 2.66 12.36 -17.14
C HIS A 99 3.00 11.45 -18.34
N VAL A 100 2.01 10.75 -18.92
CA VAL A 100 2.19 9.80 -20.04
C VAL A 100 3.03 10.41 -21.17
N ALA A 101 2.73 11.65 -21.55
CA ALA A 101 3.45 12.34 -22.64
C ALA A 101 4.95 12.47 -22.35
N VAL A 102 5.31 12.88 -21.13
CA VAL A 102 6.71 13.01 -20.70
C VAL A 102 7.40 11.65 -20.65
N ILE A 103 6.70 10.64 -20.13
CA ILE A 103 7.23 9.27 -20.05
C ILE A 103 7.49 8.72 -21.46
N SER A 104 6.60 8.96 -22.42
CA SER A 104 6.79 8.57 -23.82
C SER A 104 8.00 9.25 -24.45
N GLU A 105 8.18 10.56 -24.26
CA GLU A 105 9.35 11.28 -24.78
C GLU A 105 10.67 10.76 -24.20
N VAL A 106 10.69 10.45 -22.91
CA VAL A 106 11.86 9.85 -22.24
C VAL A 106 12.15 8.47 -22.81
N TYR A 107 11.12 7.64 -23.02
CA TYR A 107 11.26 6.30 -23.59
C TYR A 107 11.80 6.34 -25.03
N ASP A 108 11.29 7.23 -25.87
CA ASP A 108 11.74 7.37 -27.25
C ASP A 108 13.22 7.78 -27.31
N LYS A 109 13.65 8.74 -26.46
CA LYS A 109 15.07 9.12 -26.34
C LYS A 109 15.95 7.94 -25.91
N PHE A 110 15.51 7.11 -24.96
CA PHE A 110 16.26 5.92 -24.57
C PHE A 110 16.40 4.91 -25.71
N GLN A 111 15.40 4.78 -26.58
CA GLN A 111 15.47 3.88 -27.75
C GLN A 111 16.39 4.45 -28.85
N GLU A 112 16.39 5.78 -29.04
CA GLU A 112 17.28 6.46 -29.97
C GLU A 112 18.75 6.41 -29.51
N GLU A 113 19.00 6.48 -28.20
CA GLU A 113 20.35 6.47 -27.61
C GLU A 113 20.88 5.05 -27.30
N GLY A 114 20.01 4.02 -27.25
CA GLY A 114 20.31 2.77 -26.54
C GLY A 114 19.85 1.48 -27.23
N ASN A 115 20.22 1.23 -28.48
CA ASN A 115 20.17 -0.14 -29.01
C ASN A 115 21.44 -0.93 -28.61
N SER A 116 21.62 -1.19 -27.30
CA SER A 116 22.34 -2.39 -26.83
C SER A 116 21.98 -2.72 -25.39
N HIS A 117 21.26 -3.83 -25.21
CA HIS A 117 21.10 -4.58 -23.96
C HIS A 117 20.37 -3.91 -22.79
N TYR A 118 19.04 -3.95 -22.80
CA TYR A 118 18.27 -4.30 -21.59
C TYR A 118 16.95 -4.97 -22.02
N ASP A 119 16.88 -6.29 -21.84
CA ASP A 119 15.64 -7.07 -21.93
C ASP A 119 15.02 -7.09 -20.52
N PHE A 120 13.85 -6.49 -20.37
CA PHE A 120 13.04 -6.62 -19.16
C PHE A 120 12.07 -7.79 -19.38
N SER A 121 12.61 -9.01 -19.29
CA SER A 121 11.84 -10.26 -19.13
C SER A 121 11.70 -10.65 -17.66
#